data_AF-A0AAW4E529-F1
#
_entry.id   AF-A0AAW4E529-F1
#
_cell.length_a   1.000
_cell.length_b   1.000
_cell.length_c   1.000
_cell.angle_alpha   90.00
_cell.angle_beta   90.00
_cell.angle_gamma   90.00
#
_symmetry.space_group_name_H-M   'P 1'
#
loop_
_entity.id
_entity.type
_entity.pdbx_description
1 polymer ?
#
loop_
_entity_poly.entity_id
_entity_poly.type
_entity_poly.pdbx_seq_one_letter_code
_entity_poly.pdbx_strand_id
1 'polypeptide(L)'
;MVKLTTLKNRVQLLPARLQTINPDSWRAGKTTAAQRGYDSKWQKARLVHLDANPLCVYCDRNGRVTAANTVDHVIPHRGDMTLFWDRSNWMSLCGPCHSSVKQAEEAQGLR
;
A
#
# COMPACT_ATOMS: atom_id res chain seq x y z
N MET A 1 21.78 -37.74 -35.10
CA MET A 1 22.66 -36.84 -34.31
C MET A 1 21.88 -36.41 -33.07
N VAL A 2 22.36 -36.75 -31.87
CA VAL A 2 21.70 -36.37 -30.60
C VAL A 2 22.17 -34.95 -30.23
N LYS A 3 21.23 -34.01 -30.09
CA LYS A 3 21.54 -32.65 -29.61
C LYS A 3 21.80 -32.71 -28.10
N LEU A 4 22.98 -32.28 -27.68
CA LEU A 4 23.30 -32.05 -26.28
C LEU A 4 22.53 -30.81 -25.80
N THR A 5 21.66 -30.98 -24.82
CA THR A 5 21.00 -29.86 -24.11
C THR A 5 21.83 -29.47 -22.90
N THR A 6 22.28 -28.23 -22.85
CA THR A 6 22.98 -27.67 -21.69
C THR A 6 22.03 -27.54 -20.49
N LEU A 7 22.51 -27.97 -19.32
CA LEU A 7 21.76 -27.84 -18.06
C LEU A 7 21.63 -26.37 -17.67
N LYS A 8 20.44 -25.96 -17.24
CA LYS A 8 20.20 -24.61 -16.72
C LYS A 8 21.01 -24.40 -15.44
N ASN A 9 21.69 -23.27 -15.34
CA ASN A 9 22.44 -22.88 -14.16
C ASN A 9 21.49 -22.80 -12.94
N ARG A 10 21.76 -23.61 -11.91
CA ARG A 10 20.95 -23.69 -10.67
C ARG A 10 21.47 -22.78 -9.54
N VAL A 11 22.50 -21.97 -9.78
CA VAL A 11 23.01 -21.04 -8.78
C VAL A 11 22.02 -19.90 -8.61
N GLN A 12 21.36 -19.87 -7.45
CA GLN A 12 20.53 -18.74 -7.04
C GLN A 12 21.45 -17.62 -6.55
N LEU A 13 21.35 -16.43 -7.15
CA LEU A 13 22.02 -15.24 -6.64
C LEU A 13 21.39 -14.88 -5.29
N LEU A 14 22.23 -14.72 -4.27
CA LEU A 14 21.77 -14.19 -2.99
C LEU A 14 21.25 -12.76 -3.20
N PRO A 15 20.12 -12.39 -2.57
CA PRO A 15 19.61 -11.03 -2.68
C PRO A 15 20.64 -10.04 -2.14
N ALA A 16 20.69 -8.85 -2.74
CA ALA A 16 21.56 -7.79 -2.29
C ALA A 16 21.32 -7.52 -0.79
N ARG A 17 22.39 -7.59 0.01
CA ARG A 17 22.33 -7.39 1.47
C ARG A 17 22.11 -5.92 1.86
N LEU A 18 22.37 -4.99 0.92
CA LEU A 18 22.25 -3.55 1.14
C LEU A 18 20.82 -3.10 0.87
N GLN A 19 20.21 -2.48 1.88
CA GLN A 19 18.91 -1.81 1.75
C GLN A 19 19.10 -0.54 0.90
N THR A 20 18.38 -0.44 -0.21
CA THR A 20 18.31 0.79 -1.01
C THR A 20 17.44 1.81 -0.27
N ILE A 21 18.07 2.79 0.37
CA ILE A 21 17.36 3.93 0.98
C ILE A 21 17.16 4.98 -0.12
N ASN A 22 15.91 5.36 -0.38
CA ASN A 22 15.60 6.51 -1.23
C ASN A 22 15.50 7.76 -0.34
N PRO A 23 16.52 8.65 -0.34
CA PRO A 23 16.55 9.83 0.52
C PRO A 23 15.45 10.85 0.19
N ASP A 24 14.92 10.84 -1.04
CA ASP A 24 13.86 11.75 -1.49
C ASP A 24 12.45 11.24 -1.15
N SER A 25 12.35 10.07 -0.49
CA SER A 25 11.06 9.59 -0.02
C SER A 25 10.55 10.53 1.07
N TRP A 26 9.28 10.92 0.96
CA TRP A 26 8.58 11.66 2.02
C TRP A 26 8.53 10.90 3.36
N ARG A 27 8.89 9.60 3.37
CA ARG A 27 9.06 8.74 4.55
C ARG A 27 10.51 8.64 5.05
N ALA A 28 11.50 9.16 4.33
CA ALA A 28 12.93 8.97 4.63
C ALA A 28 13.42 9.74 5.87
N GLY A 29 12.69 10.76 6.32
CA GLY A 29 13.04 11.54 7.51
C GLY A 29 12.87 10.74 8.82
N LYS A 30 13.58 11.16 9.88
CA LYS A 30 13.44 10.66 11.26
C LYS A 30 12.11 11.08 11.94
N THR A 31 11.05 11.27 11.16
CA THR A 31 9.74 11.66 11.69
C THR A 31 8.99 10.43 12.19
N THR A 32 8.18 10.59 13.23
CA THR A 32 7.27 9.54 13.69
C THR A 32 6.04 9.46 12.78
N ALA A 33 5.28 8.36 12.86
CA ALA A 33 4.03 8.24 12.09
C ALA A 33 3.02 9.34 12.45
N ALA A 34 2.94 9.72 13.73
CA ALA A 34 2.10 10.82 14.20
C ALA A 34 2.52 12.16 13.60
N GLN A 35 3.83 12.46 13.53
CA GLN A 35 4.34 13.66 12.86
C GLN A 35 4.04 13.69 11.35
N ARG A 36 3.81 12.52 10.73
CA ARG A 36 3.37 12.40 9.34
C ARG A 36 1.85 12.48 9.15
N GLY A 37 1.10 12.74 10.22
CA GLY A 37 -0.37 12.88 10.19
C GLY A 37 -1.14 11.65 10.68
N TYR A 38 -0.48 10.51 10.92
CA TYR A 38 -1.12 9.29 11.44
C TYR A 38 -1.22 9.29 12.97
N ASP A 39 -1.75 10.37 13.53
CA ASP A 39 -1.91 10.59 14.97
C ASP A 39 -3.28 10.12 15.50
N SER A 40 -3.64 10.52 16.73
CA SER A 40 -4.94 10.20 17.33
C SER A 40 -6.13 10.83 16.61
N LYS A 41 -5.94 11.98 15.93
CA LYS A 41 -6.97 12.60 15.10
C LYS A 41 -7.25 11.73 13.89
N TRP A 42 -6.21 11.21 13.24
CA TRP A 42 -6.36 10.23 12.17
C TRP A 42 -7.07 8.97 12.64
N GLN A 43 -6.67 8.41 13.79
CA GLN A 43 -7.32 7.21 14.34
C GLN A 43 -8.82 7.40 14.53
N LYS A 44 -9.26 8.54 15.07
CA LYS A 44 -10.69 8.86 15.24
C LYS A 44 -11.40 8.98 13.90
N ALA A 45 -10.83 9.74 12.96
CA ALA A 45 -11.45 9.95 11.65
C ALA A 45 -11.53 8.65 10.83
N ARG A 46 -10.51 7.79 10.94
CA ARG A 46 -10.47 6.45 10.36
C ARG A 46 -11.63 5.58 10.87
N LEU A 47 -11.91 5.59 12.17
CA LEU A 47 -13.03 4.81 12.73
C LEU A 47 -14.37 5.28 12.16
N VAL A 48 -14.61 6.60 12.10
CA VAL A 48 -15.83 7.15 11.50
C VAL A 48 -15.97 6.77 10.03
N HIS A 49 -14.87 6.79 9.26
CA HIS A 49 -14.91 6.39 7.86
C HIS A 49 -15.22 4.90 7.70
N LEU A 50 -14.61 4.02 8.50
CA LEU A 50 -14.85 2.57 8.45
C LEU A 50 -16.26 2.18 8.89
N ASP A 51 -16.85 2.92 9.84
CA ASP A 51 -18.25 2.73 10.24
C ASP A 51 -19.21 3.02 9.09
N ALA A 52 -18.97 4.12 8.36
CA ALA A 52 -19.75 4.48 7.18
C ALA A 52 -19.43 3.62 5.93
N ASN A 53 -18.23 3.05 5.85
CA ASN A 53 -17.73 2.28 4.71
C ASN A 53 -17.16 0.93 5.19
N PRO A 54 -18.00 0.01 5.67
CA PRO A 54 -17.54 -1.19 6.37
C PRO A 54 -16.95 -2.26 5.46
N LEU A 55 -17.05 -2.11 4.14
CA LEU A 55 -16.63 -3.13 3.16
C LEU A 55 -15.38 -2.73 2.40
N CYS A 56 -14.57 -3.74 2.05
CA CYS A 56 -13.41 -3.58 1.20
C CYS A 56 -13.82 -3.28 -0.25
N VAL A 57 -13.45 -2.10 -0.77
CA VAL A 57 -13.82 -1.66 -2.12
C VAL A 57 -13.30 -2.61 -3.21
N TYR A 58 -12.14 -3.25 -3.01
CA TYR A 58 -11.58 -4.18 -3.99
C TYR A 58 -12.26 -5.54 -3.95
N CYS A 59 -12.69 -5.99 -2.77
CA CYS A 59 -13.47 -7.22 -2.68
C CYS A 59 -14.83 -7.01 -3.33
N ASP A 60 -15.49 -5.88 -3.04
CA ASP A 60 -16.81 -5.55 -3.58
C ASP A 60 -16.84 -5.48 -5.11
N ARG A 61 -15.85 -4.81 -5.72
CA ARG A 61 -15.65 -4.80 -7.19
C ARG A 61 -15.52 -6.19 -7.82
N ASN A 62 -15.09 -7.18 -7.04
CA ASN A 62 -14.96 -8.57 -7.46
C ASN A 62 -16.13 -9.45 -7.00
N GLY A 63 -17.26 -8.84 -6.56
CA GLY A 63 -18.44 -9.56 -6.08
C GLY A 63 -18.24 -10.27 -4.74
N ARG A 64 -17.24 -9.87 -3.94
CA ARG A 64 -16.93 -10.46 -2.63
C ARG A 64 -17.25 -9.48 -1.51
N VAL A 65 -17.98 -9.95 -0.51
CA VAL A 65 -18.22 -9.18 0.72
C VAL A 65 -17.10 -9.48 1.72
N THR A 66 -16.36 -8.45 2.12
CA THR A 66 -15.28 -8.58 3.10
C THR A 66 -15.19 -7.30 3.91
N ALA A 67 -15.13 -7.43 5.24
CA ALA A 67 -15.00 -6.28 6.11
C ALA A 67 -13.68 -5.52 5.86
N ALA A 68 -13.76 -4.20 5.76
CA ALA A 68 -12.60 -3.34 5.73
C ALA A 68 -12.02 -3.16 7.13
N ASN A 69 -10.70 -3.12 7.21
CA ASN A 69 -9.98 -2.87 8.46
C ASN A 69 -8.87 -1.83 8.28
N THR A 70 -8.75 -1.23 7.11
CA THR A 70 -7.72 -0.25 6.78
C THR A 70 -8.35 0.83 5.92
N VAL A 71 -8.06 2.09 6.24
CA VAL A 71 -8.39 3.22 5.37
C VAL A 71 -7.10 3.63 4.69
N ASP A 72 -7.15 3.69 3.38
CA ASP A 72 -6.03 4.06 2.55
C ASP A 72 -6.37 5.27 1.68
N HIS A 73 -5.34 5.95 1.21
CA HIS A 73 -5.48 7.06 0.27
C HIS A 73 -5.45 6.52 -1.16
N VAL A 74 -6.51 6.78 -1.94
CA VAL A 74 -6.62 6.40 -3.36
C VAL A 74 -5.44 7.01 -4.13
N ILE A 75 -5.23 8.30 -3.94
CA ILE A 75 -4.12 9.09 -4.44
C ILE A 75 -3.09 9.21 -3.31
N PRO A 76 -1.89 8.61 -3.44
CA PRO A 76 -0.87 8.71 -2.39
C PRO A 76 -0.51 10.17 -2.12
N HIS A 77 -0.68 10.61 -0.87
CA HIS A 77 -0.56 12.03 -0.51
C HIS A 77 0.89 12.54 -0.51
N ARG A 78 1.89 11.66 -0.35
CA ARG A 78 3.34 11.99 -0.41
C ARG A 78 3.76 13.20 0.45
N GLY A 79 3.10 13.41 1.57
CA GLY A 79 3.34 14.54 2.48
C GLY A 79 2.41 15.75 2.30
N ASP A 80 1.58 15.78 1.26
CA ASP A 80 0.52 16.79 1.11
C ASP A 80 -0.59 16.54 2.14
N MET A 81 -0.72 17.44 3.11
CA MET A 81 -1.70 17.32 4.20
C MET A 81 -3.12 17.69 3.75
N THR A 82 -3.28 18.47 2.68
CA THR A 82 -4.61 18.77 2.12
C THR A 82 -5.19 17.49 1.52
N LEU A 83 -4.39 16.81 0.70
CA LEU A 83 -4.76 15.55 0.08
C LEU A 83 -4.87 14.39 1.10
N PHE A 84 -4.11 14.45 2.19
CA PHE A 84 -4.23 13.50 3.31
C PHE A 84 -5.60 13.58 3.99
N TRP A 85 -6.11 14.79 4.22
CA TRP A 85 -7.38 15.02 4.92
C TRP A 85 -8.59 15.10 4.00
N ASP A 86 -8.40 15.06 2.68
CA ASP A 86 -9.47 14.93 1.72
C ASP A 86 -10.16 13.55 1.87
N ARG A 87 -11.38 13.55 2.42
CA ARG A 87 -12.14 12.33 2.64
C ARG A 87 -12.60 11.66 1.35
N SER A 88 -12.70 12.41 0.24
CA SER A 88 -13.01 11.84 -1.07
C SER A 88 -11.85 11.01 -1.62
N ASN A 89 -10.63 11.26 -1.12
CA ASN A 89 -9.43 10.50 -1.41
C ASN A 89 -9.28 9.25 -0.52
N TRP A 90 -10.22 8.97 0.38
CA TRP A 90 -10.12 7.80 1.27
C TRP A 90 -10.87 6.60 0.68
N MET A 91 -10.31 5.41 0.84
CA MET A 91 -10.97 4.16 0.53
C MET A 91 -10.80 3.12 1.63
N SER A 92 -11.82 2.28 1.79
CA SER A 92 -11.85 1.22 2.79
C SER A 92 -11.40 -0.11 2.18
N LEU A 93 -10.37 -0.73 2.78
CA LEU A 93 -9.75 -1.96 2.30
C LEU A 93 -9.64 -2.99 3.43
N CYS A 94 -9.66 -4.27 3.05
CA CYS A 94 -9.21 -5.35 3.93
C CYS A 94 -7.67 -5.45 3.87
N GLY A 95 -7.09 -6.01 4.93
CA GLY A 95 -5.63 -6.20 5.04
C GLY A 95 -4.99 -6.86 3.81
N PRO A 96 -5.53 -7.99 3.30
CA PRO A 96 -5.00 -8.64 2.10
C PRO A 96 -4.99 -7.75 0.86
N CYS A 97 -6.08 -7.03 0.56
CA CYS A 97 -6.15 -6.15 -0.61
C CYS A 97 -5.23 -4.94 -0.46
N HIS A 98 -5.13 -4.38 0.74
CA HIS A 98 -4.22 -3.27 1.03
C HIS A 98 -2.74 -3.67 0.84
N SER A 99 -2.33 -4.84 1.32
CA SER A 99 -0.93 -5.29 1.25
C SER A 99 -0.53 -5.92 -0.09
N SER A 100 -1.48 -6.16 -1.01
CA SER A 100 -1.21 -6.79 -2.31
C SER A 100 -1.64 -5.90 -3.47
N VAL A 101 -2.93 -5.90 -3.81
CA VAL A 101 -3.48 -5.20 -4.98
C VAL A 101 -3.12 -3.72 -4.95
N LYS A 102 -3.36 -3.04 -3.83
CA LYS A 102 -3.05 -1.60 -3.72
C LYS A 102 -1.55 -1.32 -3.80
N GLN A 103 -0.72 -2.12 -3.13
CA GLN A 103 0.74 -1.97 -3.25
C GLN A 103 1.23 -2.19 -4.68
N ALA A 104 0.63 -3.13 -5.42
CA ALA A 104 0.98 -3.37 -6.83
C ALA A 104 0.58 -2.20 -7.73
N GLU A 105 -0.61 -1.62 -7.54
CA GLU A 105 -1.07 -0.43 -8.29
C GLU A 105 -0.13 0.76 -8.04
N GLU A 106 0.22 1.03 -6.77
CA GLU A 106 1.15 2.10 -6.40
C GLU A 106 2.54 1.91 -7.02
N ALA A 107 3.05 0.68 -7.05
CA ALA A 107 4.35 0.36 -7.63
C ALA A 107 4.37 0.56 -9.15
N GLN A 108 3.23 0.34 -9.83
CA GLN A 108 3.09 0.57 -11.26
C GLN A 108 2.85 2.04 -11.61
N GLY A 109 2.65 2.91 -10.60
CA GLY A 109 2.26 4.31 -10.81
C GLY A 109 0.85 4.47 -11.39
N LEU A 110 0.06 3.39 -11.42
CA LEU A 110 -1.31 3.40 -11.86
C LEU A 110 -2.18 3.91 -10.70
N ARG A 111 -3.03 4.89 -11.01
CA ARG A 111 -4.16 5.33 -10.20
C ARG A 111 -5.43 4.91 -10.92
#